data_AF-C6LAV7-F1
#
_entry.id   AF-C6LAV7-F1
#
_cell.length_a   1.000
_cell.length_b   1.000
_cell.length_c   1.000
_cell.angle_alpha   90.00
_cell.angle_beta   90.00
_cell.angle_gamma   90.00
#
_symmetry.space_group_name_H-M   'P 1'
#
loop_
_entity.id
_entity.type
_entity.pdbx_description
1 polymer ?
#
loop_
_entity_poly.entity_id
_entity_poly.type
_entity_poly.pdbx_seq_one_letter_code
_entity_poly.pdbx_strand_id
1 'polypeptide(L)'
;MQLLVTAQLSHRENLWLSSLRTNLRAQDNTFKNLAQSYEAHSLSNKYKSAMDLIMRANWTNMKEGKQQMCDAIRELFAEEFEEYEQRMAQMEHSITEKDQLLAEQRAEITRLKKLLGQPVPVPFQ
;
A
#
# COMPACT_ATOMS: atom_id res chain seq x y z
N MET A 1 -9.58 36.80 -17.10
CA MET A 1 -8.53 35.84 -17.50
C MET A 1 -7.34 36.05 -16.56
N GLN A 2 -6.76 34.98 -16.03
CA GLN A 2 -5.62 35.06 -15.11
C GLN A 2 -4.42 34.38 -15.80
N LEU A 3 -3.26 35.05 -15.82
CA LEU A 3 -2.05 34.57 -16.48
C LEU A 3 -1.04 34.13 -15.42
N LEU A 4 -0.56 32.89 -15.53
CA LEU A 4 0.47 32.35 -14.64
C LEU A 4 1.78 32.25 -15.42
N VAL A 5 2.82 32.95 -14.96
CA VAL A 5 4.16 32.93 -15.59
C VAL A 5 5.05 31.96 -14.84
N THR A 6 5.13 30.72 -15.31
CA THR A 6 5.85 29.63 -14.62
C THR A 6 7.35 29.90 -14.44
N ALA A 7 7.94 30.76 -15.27
CA ALA A 7 9.34 31.19 -15.16
C ALA A 7 9.62 32.07 -13.92
N GLN A 8 8.59 32.65 -13.31
CA GLN A 8 8.72 33.46 -12.09
C GLN A 8 8.47 32.65 -10.81
N LEU A 9 8.06 31.40 -10.93
CA LEU A 9 7.82 30.52 -9.79
C LEU A 9 9.13 29.87 -9.36
N SER A 10 9.31 29.72 -8.05
CA SER A 10 10.39 28.89 -7.53
C SER A 10 10.23 27.43 -7.97
N HIS A 11 11.31 26.66 -7.92
CA HIS A 11 11.26 25.24 -8.29
C HIS A 11 10.23 24.46 -7.45
N ARG A 12 10.05 24.84 -6.18
CA ARG A 12 9.08 24.20 -5.27
C ARG A 12 7.63 24.50 -5.66
N GLU A 13 7.34 25.76 -5.98
CA GLU A 13 6.00 26.21 -6.38
C GLU A 13 5.61 25.69 -7.76
N ASN A 14 6.59 25.53 -8.65
CA ASN A 14 6.39 25.02 -9.99
C ASN A 14 6.51 23.49 -10.09
N LEU A 15 6.76 22.76 -9.00
CA LEU A 15 7.06 21.33 -9.03
C LEU A 15 5.95 20.54 -9.75
N TRP A 16 4.70 20.72 -9.32
CA TRP A 16 3.56 20.01 -9.88
C TRP A 16 3.26 20.44 -11.31
N LEU A 17 3.27 21.74 -11.59
CA LEU A 17 2.98 22.29 -12.91
C LEU A 17 4.05 21.91 -13.95
N SER A 18 5.33 22.04 -13.60
CA SER A 18 6.45 21.62 -14.46
C SER A 18 6.51 20.11 -14.69
N SER A 19 5.85 19.33 -13.82
CA SER A 19 5.74 17.88 -13.94
C SER A 19 4.58 17.41 -14.82
N LEU A 20 3.68 18.32 -15.25
CA LEU A 20 2.58 18.00 -16.20
C LEU A 20 3.07 17.88 -17.66
N ARG A 21 4.25 17.30 -17.86
CA ARG A 21 4.87 17.02 -19.16
C ARG A 21 4.98 15.51 -19.37
N THR A 22 5.03 15.06 -20.61
CA THR A 22 5.06 13.62 -20.98
C THR A 22 6.46 13.04 -21.12
N ASN A 23 7.49 13.85 -20.89
CA ASN A 23 8.89 13.48 -21.06
C ASN A 23 9.68 13.53 -19.74
N LEU A 24 9.02 13.27 -18.61
CA LEU A 24 9.71 13.16 -17.33
C LEU A 24 10.69 11.98 -17.39
N ARG A 25 11.97 12.25 -17.18
CA ARG A 25 13.02 11.22 -17.14
C ARG A 25 13.10 10.65 -15.74
N ALA A 26 13.11 9.32 -15.64
CA ALA A 26 13.25 8.61 -14.37
C ALA A 26 14.54 8.97 -13.61
N GLN A 27 15.58 9.38 -14.35
CA GLN A 27 16.91 9.73 -13.84
C GLN A 27 16.93 11.10 -13.12
N ASP A 28 15.90 11.92 -13.30
CA ASP A 28 15.80 13.23 -12.66
C ASP A 28 15.17 13.09 -11.27
N ASN A 29 15.67 13.84 -10.28
CA ASN A 29 15.11 13.91 -8.92
C ASN A 29 13.64 14.39 -8.85
N THR A 30 13.05 14.77 -9.99
CA THR A 30 11.66 15.23 -10.09
C THR A 30 10.67 14.21 -9.52
N PHE A 31 10.85 12.92 -9.81
CA PHE A 31 9.95 11.87 -9.29
C PHE A 31 10.07 11.72 -7.77
N LYS A 32 11.29 11.77 -7.23
CA LYS A 32 11.52 11.76 -5.78
C LYS A 32 10.86 12.96 -5.09
N ASN A 33 11.04 14.15 -5.66
CA ASN A 33 10.44 15.38 -5.15
C ASN A 33 8.90 15.35 -5.22
N LEU A 34 8.33 14.79 -6.29
CA LEU A 34 6.88 14.57 -6.41
C LEU A 34 6.36 13.59 -5.34
N ALA A 35 7.07 12.48 -5.12
CA ALA A 35 6.70 11.50 -4.10
C ALA A 35 6.70 12.12 -2.69
N GLN A 36 7.76 12.84 -2.33
CA GLN A 36 7.86 13.56 -1.06
C GLN A 36 6.78 14.65 -0.91
N SER A 37 6.53 15.42 -1.97
CA SER A 37 5.47 16.43 -1.94
C SER A 37 4.07 15.80 -1.84
N TYR A 38 3.86 14.63 -2.44
CA TYR A 38 2.61 13.89 -2.41
C TYR A 38 2.35 13.30 -1.02
N GLU A 39 3.37 12.73 -0.39
CA GLU A 39 3.32 12.18 0.96
C GLU A 39 2.76 13.20 1.97
N ALA A 40 3.33 14.41 1.99
CA ALA A 40 2.87 15.50 2.87
C ALA A 40 1.40 15.91 2.62
N HIS A 41 0.81 15.52 1.50
CA HIS A 41 -0.57 15.85 1.10
C HIS A 41 -1.37 14.60 0.70
N SER A 42 -1.02 13.43 1.23
CA SER A 42 -1.54 12.12 0.80
C SER A 42 -3.05 11.96 0.98
N LEU A 43 -3.68 12.75 1.85
CA LEU A 43 -5.13 12.79 2.05
C LEU A 43 -5.86 13.74 1.09
N SER A 44 -5.14 14.57 0.33
CA SER A 44 -5.72 15.57 -0.56
C SER A 44 -6.08 14.99 -1.92
N ASN A 45 -7.37 15.05 -2.28
CA ASN A 45 -7.86 14.62 -3.59
C ASN A 45 -7.18 15.36 -4.75
N LYS A 46 -6.81 16.63 -4.58
CA LYS A 46 -6.14 17.42 -5.63
C LYS A 46 -4.76 16.84 -5.96
N TYR A 47 -4.00 16.48 -4.93
CA TYR A 47 -2.66 15.90 -5.08
C TYR A 47 -2.74 14.48 -5.64
N LYS A 48 -3.75 13.68 -5.22
CA LYS A 48 -4.05 12.38 -5.82
C LYS A 48 -4.32 12.48 -7.32
N SER A 49 -5.24 13.35 -7.73
CA SER A 49 -5.59 13.52 -9.14
C SER A 49 -4.42 14.03 -9.97
N ALA A 50 -3.63 14.97 -9.45
CA ALA A 50 -2.44 15.49 -10.14
C ALA A 50 -1.37 14.41 -10.30
N MET A 51 -1.08 13.65 -9.24
CA MET A 51 -0.09 12.58 -9.26
C MET A 51 -0.50 11.49 -10.26
N ASP A 52 -1.75 11.05 -10.20
CA ASP A 52 -2.30 10.04 -11.12
C ASP A 52 -2.24 10.49 -12.59
N LEU A 53 -2.57 11.75 -12.89
CA LEU A 53 -2.45 12.32 -14.24
C LEU A 53 -0.98 12.31 -14.72
N ILE A 54 -0.04 12.75 -13.89
CA ILE A 54 1.39 12.78 -14.21
C ILE A 54 1.91 11.36 -14.45
N MET A 55 1.52 10.40 -13.61
CA MET A 55 1.96 9.01 -13.68
C MET A 55 1.45 8.33 -14.96
N ARG A 56 0.17 8.55 -15.30
CA ARG A 56 -0.42 8.03 -16.54
C ARG A 56 0.23 8.62 -17.80
N ALA A 57 0.54 9.92 -17.78
CA ALA A 57 1.18 10.61 -18.89
C ALA A 57 2.64 10.17 -19.13
N ASN A 58 3.31 9.62 -18.11
CA ASN A 58 4.74 9.24 -18.15
C ASN A 58 4.97 7.74 -17.92
N TRP A 59 3.95 6.90 -18.14
CA TRP A 59 3.96 5.47 -17.81
C TRP A 59 5.16 4.70 -18.39
N THR A 60 5.52 4.98 -19.65
CA THR A 60 6.65 4.31 -20.33
C THR A 60 7.98 4.60 -19.62
N ASN A 61 8.27 5.87 -19.34
CA ASN A 61 9.49 6.31 -18.68
C ASN A 61 9.51 5.87 -17.20
N MET A 62 8.35 5.85 -16.56
CA MET A 62 8.20 5.33 -15.21
C MET A 62 8.48 3.84 -15.10
N LYS A 63 8.14 3.05 -16.13
CA LYS A 63 8.34 1.60 -16.09
C LYS A 63 9.83 1.25 -15.97
N GLU A 64 10.69 2.08 -16.56
CA GLU A 64 12.15 1.97 -16.45
C GLU A 64 12.67 2.44 -15.07
N GLY A 65 12.04 3.44 -14.46
CA GLY A 65 12.35 3.95 -13.12
C GLY A 65 11.59 3.29 -11.96
N LYS A 66 10.73 2.31 -12.24
CA LYS A 66 9.75 1.76 -11.29
C LYS A 66 10.42 1.21 -10.04
N GLN A 67 11.57 0.56 -10.22
CA GLN A 67 12.32 -0.04 -9.13
C GLN A 67 12.88 1.04 -8.20
N GLN A 68 13.60 2.03 -8.73
CA GLN A 68 14.12 3.16 -7.94
C GLN A 68 13.01 3.97 -7.23
N MET A 69 11.85 4.15 -7.87
CA MET A 69 10.72 4.85 -7.24
C MET A 69 10.05 3.99 -6.16
N CYS A 70 9.85 2.70 -6.42
CA CYS A 70 9.33 1.77 -5.41
C CYS A 70 10.29 1.65 -4.22
N ASP A 71 11.60 1.66 -4.45
CA ASP A 71 12.61 1.62 -3.39
C ASP A 71 12.59 2.91 -2.57
N ALA A 72 12.49 4.08 -3.20
CA ALA A 72 12.34 5.35 -2.49
C ALA A 72 11.02 5.45 -1.71
N ILE A 73 9.92 4.95 -2.26
CA ILE A 73 8.62 4.88 -1.56
C ILE A 73 8.71 3.89 -0.40
N ARG A 74 9.36 2.74 -0.60
CA ARG A 74 9.52 1.73 0.45
C ARG A 74 10.42 2.23 1.57
N GLU A 75 11.47 2.98 1.24
CA GLU A 75 12.34 3.64 2.22
C GLU A 75 11.59 4.73 2.99
N LEU A 76 10.74 5.52 2.30
CA LEU A 76 9.90 6.54 2.94
C LEU A 76 8.90 5.94 3.94
N PHE A 77 8.31 4.78 3.64
CA PHE A 77 7.30 4.14 4.48
C PHE A 77 7.80 2.89 5.23
N ALA A 78 9.12 2.73 5.38
CA ALA A 78 9.71 1.49 5.89
C ALA A 78 9.19 1.15 7.29
N GLU A 79 9.07 2.17 8.15
CA GLU A 79 8.59 2.05 9.52
C GLU A 79 7.11 1.62 9.54
N GLU A 80 6.23 2.27 8.77
CA GLU A 80 4.82 1.89 8.72
C GLU A 80 4.65 0.47 8.15
N PHE A 81 5.41 0.11 7.12
CA PHE A 81 5.37 -1.25 6.57
C PHE A 81 5.79 -2.30 7.61
N GLU A 82 6.85 -2.05 8.37
CA GLU A 82 7.30 -2.96 9.41
C GLU A 82 6.25 -3.12 10.52
N GLU A 83 5.63 -2.03 10.97
CA GLU A 83 4.52 -2.09 11.94
C GLU A 83 3.34 -2.92 11.41
N TYR A 84 2.98 -2.76 10.13
CA TYR A 84 1.92 -3.54 9.51
C TYR A 84 2.28 -5.03 9.43
N GLU A 85 3.50 -5.37 9.04
CA GLU A 85 3.98 -6.76 8.99
C GLU A 85 3.95 -7.40 10.38
N GLN A 86 4.40 -6.68 11.42
CA GLN A 86 4.35 -7.17 12.80
C GLN A 86 2.91 -7.41 13.27
N ARG A 87 1.97 -6.50 12.98
CA ARG A 87 0.55 -6.69 13.31
C ARG A 87 -0.05 -7.89 12.58
N MET A 88 0.30 -8.10 11.32
CA MET A 88 -0.15 -9.25 10.54
C MET A 88 0.37 -10.56 11.13
N ALA A 89 1.66 -10.63 11.47
CA ALA A 89 2.24 -11.80 12.10
C ALA A 89 1.59 -12.12 13.46
N GLN A 90 1.30 -11.10 14.28
CA GLN A 90 0.58 -11.28 15.55
C GLN A 90 -0.85 -11.80 15.34
N MET A 91 -1.55 -11.27 14.32
CA MET A 91 -2.90 -11.72 13.99
C MET A 91 -2.89 -13.16 13.47
N GLU A 92 -1.92 -13.52 12.62
CA GLU A 92 -1.75 -14.88 12.11
C GLU A 92 -1.45 -15.89 13.24
N HIS A 93 -0.61 -15.51 14.21
CA HIS A 93 -0.38 -16.33 15.41
C HIS A 93 -1.68 -16.52 16.21
N SER A 94 -2.43 -15.44 16.44
CA SER A 94 -3.70 -15.47 17.19
C SER A 94 -4.77 -16.32 16.49
N ILE A 95 -4.80 -16.31 15.15
CA ILE A 95 -5.69 -17.16 14.35
C ILE A 95 -5.30 -18.62 14.51
N THR A 96 -4.00 -18.93 14.39
CA THR A 96 -3.48 -20.29 14.52
C THR A 96 -3.79 -20.89 15.89
N GLU A 97 -3.57 -20.14 16.97
CA GLU A 97 -3.93 -20.59 18.33
C GLU A 97 -5.43 -20.84 18.49
N LYS A 98 -6.26 -19.97 17.93
CA LYS A 98 -7.72 -20.15 17.94
C LYS A 98 -8.15 -21.40 17.17
N ASP A 99 -7.53 -21.67 16.04
CA ASP A 99 -7.84 -22.86 15.23
C ASP A 99 -7.44 -24.15 15.96
N GLN A 100 -6.31 -24.16 16.66
CA GLN A 100 -5.90 -25.28 17.52
C GLN A 100 -6.90 -25.50 18.65
N LEU A 101 -7.26 -24.45 19.38
CA LEU A 101 -8.24 -24.53 20.46
C LEU A 101 -9.60 -25.03 19.94
N LEU A 102 -10.03 -24.55 18.77
CA LEU A 102 -11.27 -24.98 18.14
C LEU A 102 -11.21 -26.46 17.75
N ALA A 103 -10.07 -26.94 17.25
CA ALA A 103 -9.87 -28.34 16.90
C ALA A 103 -9.91 -29.25 18.15
N GLU A 104 -9.28 -28.83 19.24
CA GLU A 104 -9.33 -29.55 20.53
C GLU A 104 -10.76 -29.61 21.08
N GLN A 105 -11.47 -28.48 21.11
CA GLN A 105 -12.87 -28.43 21.55
C GLN A 105 -13.77 -29.31 20.68
N ARG A 106 -13.58 -29.29 19.36
CA ARG A 106 -14.32 -30.16 18.42
C ARG A 106 -14.04 -31.65 18.71
N ALA A 107 -12.79 -32.01 18.97
CA ALA A 107 -12.42 -33.38 19.32
C ALA A 107 -13.08 -33.82 20.63
N GLU A 108 -13.11 -32.94 21.64
CA GLU A 108 -13.73 -33.24 22.93
C GLU A 108 -15.26 -33.36 22.82
N ILE A 109 -15.93 -32.45 22.11
CA ILE A 109 -17.36 -32.57 21.79
C ILE A 109 -17.66 -33.89 21.08
N THR A 110 -16.79 -34.30 20.16
CA THR A 110 -16.93 -35.57 19.44
C THR A 110 -16.85 -36.77 20.38
N ARG A 111 -15.92 -36.75 21.35
CA ARG A 111 -15.80 -37.79 22.38
C ARG A 111 -17.04 -37.85 23.27
N LEU A 112 -17.51 -36.70 23.77
CA LEU A 112 -18.69 -36.62 24.63
C LEU A 112 -19.96 -37.13 23.92
N LYS A 113 -20.16 -36.75 22.64
CA LYS A 113 -21.28 -37.26 21.84
C LYS A 113 -21.26 -38.78 21.69
N LYS A 114 -20.08 -39.36 21.51
CA LYS A 114 -19.91 -40.82 21.43
C LYS A 114 -20.29 -41.53 22.73
N LEU A 115 -19.92 -40.96 23.90
CA LEU A 115 -20.29 -41.51 25.21
C LEU A 115 -21.79 -41.42 25.49
N LEU A 116 -22.44 -40.36 25.00
CA LEU A 116 -23.88 -40.14 25.15
C LEU A 116 -24.73 -40.91 24.11
N GLY A 117 -24.11 -41.72 23.23
CA GLY A 117 -24.82 -42.46 22.18
C GLY A 117 -25.47 -41.57 21.11
N GLN A 118 -25.02 -40.31 21.00
CA GLN A 118 -25.55 -39.36 20.03
C GLN A 118 -24.87 -39.52 18.66
N PRO A 119 -25.59 -39.27 17.55
CA PRO A 119 -25.01 -39.32 16.22
C PRO A 119 -23.88 -38.29 16.08
N VAL A 120 -22.69 -38.76 15.69
CA VAL A 120 -21.53 -37.91 15.43
C VAL A 120 -21.61 -37.38 14.00
N PRO A 121 -21.48 -36.06 13.76
CA PRO A 121 -21.50 -35.50 12.42
C PRO A 121 -20.30 -36.02 11.61
N VAL A 122 -20.57 -36.58 10.42
CA VAL A 122 -19.56 -37.02 9.46
C VAL A 122 -19.05 -35.78 8.69
N PRO A 123 -17.74 -35.62 8.46
CA PRO A 123 -17.22 -34.50 7.67
C PRO A 123 -17.83 -34.51 6.26
N PHE A 124 -18.26 -33.34 5.78
CA PHE A 124 -18.64 -33.18 4.37
C PHE A 124 -17.38 -33.32 3.51
N GLN A 125 -17.42 -34.25 2.55
CA GLN A 125 -16.37 -34.45 1.54
C GLN A 125 -16.33 -33.31 0.53
#